data_AF-A0A650LRE4-F1
#
_entry.id   AF-A0A650LRE4-F1
#
_cell.length_a   1.000
_cell.length_b   1.000
_cell.length_c   1.000
_cell.angle_alpha   90.00
_cell.angle_beta   90.00
_cell.angle_gamma   90.00
#
_symmetry.space_group_name_H-M   'P 1'
#
loop_
_entity.id
_entity.type
_entity.pdbx_description
1 polymer ?
#
loop_
_entity_poly.entity_id
_entity_poly.type
_entity_poly.pdbx_seq_one_letter_code
_entity_poly.pdbx_strand_id
1 'polypeptide(L)' 'MAKQTIRKDIFIYIMDAIHYKVREDKQIIVKAAYVVIGVNMDGEKEVLGI' A
#
# COMPACT_ATOMS: atom_id res chain seq x y z
N MET A 1 7.69 13.98 -9.66
CA MET A 1 6.39 13.37 -9.99
C MET A 1 6.65 12.02 -10.64
N ALA A 2 6.75 10.97 -9.84
CA ALA A 2 7.00 9.61 -10.34
C ALA A 2 5.69 9.07 -10.92
N LYS A 3 5.62 8.95 -12.24
CA LYS A 3 4.50 8.34 -12.92
C LYS A 3 4.65 6.82 -12.73
N GLN A 4 4.01 6.28 -11.70
CA GLN A 4 3.87 4.84 -11.55
C GLN A 4 2.92 4.37 -12.65
N THR A 5 3.51 3.92 -13.76
CA THR A 5 2.78 3.28 -14.86
C THR A 5 2.22 1.99 -14.30
N ILE A 6 0.98 2.05 -13.83
CA ILE A 6 0.21 0.89 -13.39
C ILE A 6 0.20 -0.10 -14.57
N ARG A 7 0.79 -1.28 -14.39
CA ARG A 7 0.83 -2.33 -15.42
C ARG A 7 -0.61 -2.66 -15.79
N LYS A 8 -0.90 -2.64 -17.10
CA LYS A 8 -2.25 -2.90 -17.64
C LYS A 8 -2.75 -4.33 -17.34
N ASP A 9 -1.87 -5.20 -16.87
CA ASP A 9 -2.13 -6.62 -16.62
C ASP A 9 -2.66 -6.91 -15.20
N ILE A 10 -2.83 -5.87 -14.38
CA ILE A 10 -3.43 -5.99 -13.04
C ILE A 10 -4.93 -5.76 -13.14
N PHE A 11 -5.71 -6.78 -12.81
CA PHE A 11 -7.17 -6.75 -12.89
C PHE A 11 -7.84 -6.40 -11.55
N ILE A 12 -7.15 -6.66 -10.42
CA ILE A 12 -7.69 -6.43 -9.07
C ILE A 12 -6.72 -5.59 -8.25
N TYR A 13 -7.23 -4.56 -7.59
CA TYR A 13 -6.52 -3.75 -6.59
C TYR A 13 -7.17 -3.92 -5.23
N ILE A 14 -6.35 -4.17 -4.21
CA ILE A 14 -6.75 -4.24 -2.82
C ILE A 14 -5.95 -3.19 -2.05
N MET A 15 -6.63 -2.44 -1.20
CA MET A 15 -6.00 -1.50 -0.27
C MET A 15 -6.16 -2.02 1.16
N ASP A 16 -5.05 -2.08 1.89
CA ASP A 16 -5.05 -2.36 3.33
C ASP A 16 -4.51 -1.14 4.10
N ALA A 17 -4.96 -0.95 5.33
CA ALA A 17 -4.59 0.16 6.19
C ALA A 17 -4.14 -0.33 7.56
N ILE A 18 -2.84 -0.23 7.82
CA ILE A 18 -2.24 -0.64 9.09
C ILE A 18 -2.12 0.60 9.97
N HIS A 19 -2.91 0.67 11.04
CA HIS A 19 -2.82 1.73 12.04
C HIS A 19 -1.84 1.33 13.13
N TYR A 20 -0.86 2.20 13.41
CA TYR A 20 0.14 1.96 14.44
C TYR A 20 0.41 3.23 15.25
N LYS A 21 0.89 3.04 16.48
CA LYS A 21 1.22 4.13 17.40
C LYS A 21 2.74 4.28 17.43
N VAL A 22 3.23 5.48 17.12
CA VAL A 22 4.65 5.83 17.26
C VAL A 22 4.84 6.84 18.39
N ARG A 23 6.00 6.80 19.03
CA ARG A 23 6.40 7.85 19.96
C ARG A 23 7.30 8.83 19.23
N GLU A 24 6.82 10.05 19.03
CA GLU A 24 7.58 11.16 18.44
C GLU A 24 7.47 12.36 19.40
N ASP A 25 8.58 13.06 19.64
CA ASP A 25 8.66 14.23 20.54
C ASP A 25 7.99 14.03 21.91
N LYS A 26 8.21 12.84 22.50
CA LYS A 26 7.62 12.40 23.79
C LYS A 26 6.10 12.25 23.79
N GLN A 27 5.43 12.37 22.64
CA GLN A 27 4.00 12.16 22.48
C GLN A 27 3.73 10.86 21.72
N ILE A 28 2.58 10.23 21.99
CA ILE A 28 2.12 9.06 21.22
C ILE A 28 1.25 9.58 20.08
N ILE A 29 1.68 9.32 18.85
CA ILE A 29 1.00 9.71 17.62
C ILE A 29 0.48 8.46 16.92
N VAL A 30 -0.77 8.50 16.45
CA VAL A 30 -1.34 7.44 15.62
C VAL A 30 -0.99 7.75 14.16
N LYS A 31 -0.39 6.78 13.47
CA LYS A 31 -0.08 6.82 12.04
C LYS A 31 -0.77 5.66 11.34
N ALA A 32 -0.98 5.81 10.03
CA ALA A 32 -1.51 4.76 9.17
C ALA A 32 -0.55 4.57 7.98
N ALA A 33 -0.25 3.32 7.65
CA ALA A 33 0.41 2.94 6.39
C ALA A 33 -0.62 2.30 5.47
N TYR A 34 -0.66 2.70 4.20
CA TYR A 34 -1.65 2.26 3.24
C TYR A 34 -0.98 1.39 2.17
N VAL A 35 -1.22 0.08 2.23
CA VAL A 35 -0.61 -0.86 1.29
C VAL A 35 -1.54 -1.08 0.11
N VAL A 36 -1.03 -0.95 -1.10
CA VAL A 36 -1.75 -1.30 -2.33
C VAL A 36 -1.20 -2.60 -2.87
N ILE A 37 -2.06 -3.61 -3.02
CA ILE A 37 -1.74 -4.91 -3.58
C ILE A 37 -2.49 -5.08 -4.90
N GLY A 38 -1.77 -5.43 -5.96
CA GLY A 38 -2.31 -5.80 -7.26
C GLY A 38 -2.33 -7.32 -7.44
N VAL A 39 -3.33 -7.84 -8.14
CA VAL A 39 -3.34 -9.23 -8.64
C VAL A 39 -3.28 -9.21 -10.17
N ASN A 40 -2.29 -9.89 -10.73
CA ASN A 40 -2.12 -10.02 -12.19
C ASN A 40 -3.10 -11.05 -12.78
N MET A 41 -3.14 -11.14 -14.11
CA MET A 41 -4.00 -12.10 -14.83
C MET A 41 -3.66 -13.57 -14.51
N ASP A 42 -2.45 -13.85 -14.07
CA ASP A 42 -1.99 -15.18 -13.67
C ASP A 42 -2.36 -15.52 -12.21
N GLY A 43 -3.02 -14.59 -11.50
CA GLY A 43 -3.46 -14.76 -10.12
C GLY A 43 -2.39 -14.48 -9.06
N GLU A 44 -1.22 -13.98 -9.47
CA GLU A 44 -0.12 -13.63 -8.57
C GLU A 44 -0.35 -12.27 -7.93
N LYS A 45 -0.05 -12.18 -6.63
CA LYS A 45 -0.20 -10.95 -5.84
C LYS A 45 1.13 -10.21 -5.75
N GLU A 46 1.10 -8.90 -5.96
CA GLU A 46 2.27 -8.02 -5.87
C GLU A 46 1.95 -6.75 -5.08
N VAL A 47 2.90 -6.27 -4.27
CA VAL A 47 2.77 -4.98 -3.59
C VAL A 47 3.18 -3.87 -4.56
N LEU A 48 2.25 -2.95 -4.82
CA LEU A 48 2.43 -1.83 -5.73
C LEU A 48 2.91 -0.56 -5.01
N GLY A 49 2.59 -0.42 -3.72
CA GLY A 49 2.97 0.71 -2.88
C GLY A 49 2.61 0.52 -1.40
N ILE A 50 3.22 1.34 -0.53
CA ILE A 50 3.02 1.42 0.93
C ILE A 50 2.90 2.90 1.33
#